data_AF-F7K077-F1
#
_entry.id   AF-F7K077-F1
#
_cell.length_a   1.000
_cell.length_b   1.000
_cell.length_c   1.000
_cell.angle_alpha   90.00
_cell.angle_beta   90.00
_cell.angle_gamma   90.00
#
_symmetry.space_group_name_H-M   'P 1'
#
loop_
_entity.id
_entity.type
_entity.pdbx_description
1 polymer ?
#
loop_
_entity_poly.entity_id
_entity_poly.type
_entity_poly.pdbx_seq_one_letter_code
_entity_poly.pdbx_strand_id
1 'polypeptide(L)'
;MSFLDELNEISKTPEEAAAEKYQDDYQYGMKFAEYDFMEVKSDIKEKAKEGKYITEDGKRIISFYEECYLNKFSRPIVEDLSFSENRMIETKVQFKFEGIGYYDGYVHHINKLAEENGMSMKVVGTVLRETDLGVDQEFDLPDPQIFHSKMYKPLKIMLHCRIEF
;
A
#
# COMPACT_ATOMS: atom_id res chain seq x y z
N MET A 1 39.06 3.39 30.87
CA MET A 1 38.24 3.57 29.66
C MET A 1 37.74 4.99 29.68
N SER A 2 37.93 5.76 28.61
CA SER A 2 37.46 7.13 28.52
C SER A 2 36.08 7.18 27.87
N PHE A 3 35.32 8.26 28.11
CA PHE A 3 34.04 8.50 27.44
C PHE A 3 34.18 8.50 25.90
N LEU A 4 35.34 8.91 25.37
CA LEU A 4 35.62 8.84 23.94
C LEU A 4 35.75 7.40 23.43
N ASP A 5 36.34 6.51 24.24
CA ASP A 5 36.42 5.08 23.91
C ASP A 5 35.04 4.44 23.92
N GLU A 6 34.21 4.77 24.93
CA GLU A 6 32.80 4.32 24.99
C GLU A 6 32.00 4.80 23.77
N LEU A 7 32.18 6.05 23.34
CA LEU A 7 31.54 6.59 22.13
C LEU A 7 32.01 5.87 20.88
N ASN A 8 33.32 5.59 20.73
CA ASN A 8 33.85 4.88 19.57
C ASN A 8 33.36 3.41 19.53
N GLU A 9 33.17 2.76 20.68
CA GLU A 9 32.64 1.40 20.76
C GLU A 9 31.16 1.30 20.32
N ILE A 10 30.36 2.35 20.53
CA ILE A 10 28.93 2.38 20.17
C ILE A 10 28.63 3.17 18.88
N SER A 11 29.60 3.89 18.33
CA SER A 11 29.42 4.70 17.13
C SER A 11 29.19 3.81 15.93
N LYS A 12 28.13 4.12 15.19
CA LYS A 12 27.82 3.48 13.91
C LYS A 12 28.11 4.45 12.79
N THR A 13 28.53 3.91 11.65
CA THR A 13 28.53 4.65 10.40
C THR A 13 27.09 5.04 10.01
N PRO A 14 26.89 6.13 9.27
CA PRO A 14 25.58 6.48 8.74
C PRO A 14 24.94 5.33 7.94
N GLU A 15 25.74 4.54 7.24
CA GLU A 15 25.30 3.37 6.46
C GLU A 15 24.76 2.26 7.36
N GLU A 16 25.46 1.92 8.45
CA GLU A 16 24.98 0.94 9.43
C GLU A 16 23.68 1.38 10.09
N ALA A 17 23.59 2.65 10.50
CA ALA A 17 22.37 3.20 11.09
C ALA A 17 21.19 3.18 10.09
N ALA A 18 21.44 3.47 8.81
CA ALA A 18 20.42 3.41 7.77
C ALA A 18 19.94 1.97 7.50
N ALA A 19 20.86 0.99 7.48
CA ALA A 19 20.53 -0.42 7.28
C ALA A 19 19.72 -1.00 8.44
N GLU A 20 20.08 -0.67 9.68
CA GLU A 20 19.32 -1.06 10.87
C GLU A 20 17.91 -0.47 10.86
N LYS A 21 17.80 0.84 10.56
CA LYS A 21 16.49 1.49 10.44
C LYS A 21 15.63 0.83 9.37
N TYR A 22 16.20 0.54 8.20
CA TYR A 22 15.47 -0.16 7.14
C TYR A 22 14.94 -1.52 7.62
N GLN A 23 15.77 -2.29 8.34
CA GLN A 23 15.38 -3.59 8.86
C GLN A 23 14.27 -3.49 9.91
N ASP A 24 14.35 -2.50 10.80
CA ASP A 24 13.31 -2.22 11.79
C ASP A 24 11.98 -1.83 11.12
N ASP A 25 12.04 -0.92 10.15
CA ASP A 25 10.89 -0.50 9.34
C ASP A 25 10.28 -1.71 8.61
N TYR A 26 11.10 -2.59 8.03
CA TYR A 26 10.66 -3.81 7.35
C TYR A 26 9.90 -4.76 8.28
N GLN A 27 10.46 -5.07 9.45
CA GLN A 27 9.78 -5.90 10.45
C GLN A 27 8.47 -5.26 10.94
N TYR A 28 8.44 -3.93 11.02
CA TYR A 28 7.23 -3.19 11.37
C TYR A 28 6.18 -3.31 10.26
N GLY A 29 6.57 -3.21 8.98
CA GLY A 29 5.72 -3.42 7.82
C GLY A 29 5.06 -4.80 7.82
N MET A 30 5.84 -5.85 8.08
CA MET A 30 5.33 -7.22 8.19
C MET A 30 4.23 -7.35 9.25
N LYS A 31 4.42 -6.77 10.43
CA LYS A 31 3.43 -6.84 11.53
C LYS A 31 2.09 -6.23 11.13
N PHE A 32 2.08 -5.10 10.43
CA PHE A 32 0.83 -4.49 9.99
C PHE A 32 0.16 -5.22 8.84
N ALA A 33 0.95 -5.82 7.94
CA ALA A 33 0.40 -6.73 6.94
C ALA A 33 -0.35 -7.90 7.58
N GLU A 34 0.14 -8.45 8.70
CA GLU A 34 -0.58 -9.51 9.45
C GLU A 34 -1.92 -9.01 10.00
N TYR A 35 -1.95 -7.81 10.58
CA TYR A 35 -3.19 -7.21 11.09
C TYR A 35 -4.23 -7.03 9.96
N ASP A 36 -3.85 -6.36 8.87
CA ASP A 36 -4.74 -6.17 7.71
C ASP A 36 -5.21 -7.51 7.12
N PHE A 37 -4.32 -8.49 7.04
CA PHE A 37 -4.68 -9.82 6.55
C PHE A 37 -5.75 -10.50 7.43
N MET A 38 -5.65 -10.38 8.76
CA MET A 38 -6.64 -10.93 9.67
C MET A 38 -8.01 -10.27 9.50
N GLU A 39 -8.05 -8.95 9.31
CA GLU A 39 -9.27 -8.18 9.05
C GLU A 39 -9.91 -8.63 7.71
N VAL A 40 -9.14 -8.62 6.62
CA VAL A 40 -9.59 -9.08 5.29
C VAL A 40 -10.14 -10.52 5.34
N LYS A 41 -9.47 -11.42 6.08
CA LYS A 41 -9.93 -12.80 6.23
C LYS A 41 -11.25 -12.90 7.01
N SER A 42 -11.48 -12.00 7.97
CA SER A 42 -12.76 -11.90 8.67
C SER A 42 -13.86 -11.42 7.71
N ASP A 43 -13.60 -10.39 6.93
CA ASP A 43 -14.57 -9.79 6.01
C ASP A 43 -14.97 -10.76 4.89
N ILE A 44 -14.01 -11.53 4.37
CA ILE A 44 -14.30 -12.59 3.40
C ILE A 44 -15.26 -13.62 4.00
N LYS A 45 -15.05 -14.04 5.26
CA LYS A 45 -15.94 -15.00 5.92
C LYS A 45 -17.33 -14.41 6.14
N GLU A 46 -17.43 -13.14 6.49
CA GLU A 46 -18.72 -12.46 6.65
C GLU A 46 -19.46 -12.35 5.32
N LYS A 47 -18.80 -11.85 4.27
CA LYS A 47 -19.37 -11.78 2.91
C LYS A 47 -19.82 -13.16 2.42
N ALA A 48 -19.04 -14.20 2.67
CA ALA A 48 -19.41 -15.57 2.30
C ALA A 48 -20.66 -16.07 3.05
N LYS A 49 -20.78 -15.79 4.36
CA LYS A 49 -21.97 -16.13 5.17
C LYS A 49 -23.23 -15.41 4.67
N GLU A 50 -23.08 -14.17 4.26
CA GLU A 50 -24.19 -13.34 3.75
C GLU A 50 -24.54 -13.63 2.28
N GLY A 51 -23.79 -14.51 1.60
CA GLY A 51 -24.00 -14.79 0.17
C GLY A 51 -23.53 -13.64 -0.74
N LYS A 52 -22.70 -12.72 -0.26
CA LYS A 52 -22.15 -11.59 -1.01
C LYS A 52 -20.93 -12.03 -1.84
N TYR A 53 -21.18 -12.80 -2.89
CA TYR A 53 -20.20 -13.18 -3.90
C TYR A 53 -20.86 -13.18 -5.28
N ILE A 54 -20.06 -12.99 -6.33
CA ILE A 54 -20.51 -13.23 -7.71
C ILE A 54 -20.18 -14.67 -8.10
N THR A 55 -20.88 -15.20 -9.11
CA THR A 55 -20.56 -16.50 -9.70
C THR A 55 -20.12 -16.29 -11.14
N GLU A 56 -18.88 -16.63 -11.44
CA GLU A 56 -18.31 -16.59 -12.80
C GLU A 56 -17.67 -17.95 -13.08
N ASP A 57 -17.95 -18.51 -14.27
CA ASP A 57 -17.46 -19.83 -14.69
C ASP A 57 -17.63 -20.96 -13.66
N GLY A 58 -18.75 -20.92 -12.92
CA GLY A 58 -19.08 -21.90 -11.89
C GLY A 58 -18.29 -21.76 -10.57
N LYS A 59 -17.46 -20.73 -10.43
CA LYS A 59 -16.73 -20.40 -9.20
C LYS A 59 -17.36 -19.23 -8.48
N ARG A 60 -17.28 -19.21 -7.15
CA ARG A 60 -17.68 -18.07 -6.33
C ARG A 60 -16.51 -17.13 -6.18
N ILE A 61 -16.74 -15.85 -6.42
CA ILE A 61 -15.70 -14.82 -6.36
C ILE A 61 -16.12 -13.74 -5.37
N ILE A 62 -15.24 -13.46 -4.42
CA ILE A 62 -15.31 -12.29 -3.56
C ILE A 62 -14.16 -11.38 -3.96
N SER A 63 -14.48 -10.15 -4.37
CA SER A 63 -13.49 -9.11 -4.64
C SER A 63 -13.96 -7.77 -4.09
N PHE A 64 -13.06 -7.07 -3.40
CA PHE A 64 -13.32 -5.77 -2.78
C PHE A 64 -12.01 -5.03 -2.49
N TYR A 65 -12.14 -3.75 -2.15
CA TYR A 65 -11.03 -2.93 -1.67
C TYR A 65 -11.15 -2.75 -0.16
N GLU A 66 -10.02 -2.83 0.53
CA GLU A 66 -9.91 -2.58 1.96
C GLU A 66 -8.88 -1.48 2.23
N GLU A 67 -9.15 -0.59 3.19
CA GLU A 67 -8.15 0.37 3.64
C GLU A 67 -7.04 -0.35 4.41
N CYS A 68 -5.79 0.10 4.26
CA CYS A 68 -4.66 -0.57 4.90
C CYS A 68 -3.80 0.37 5.75
N TYR A 69 -3.01 -0.21 6.65
CA TYR A 69 -2.13 0.53 7.55
C TYR A 69 -1.03 1.32 6.85
N LEU A 70 -0.73 1.03 5.57
CA LEU A 70 0.20 1.84 4.78
C LEU A 70 -0.18 3.32 4.73
N ASN A 71 -1.47 3.65 4.81
CA ASN A 71 -1.93 5.05 4.83
C ASN A 71 -1.44 5.84 6.06
N LYS A 72 -1.07 5.17 7.17
CA LYS A 72 -0.59 5.86 8.38
C LYS A 72 0.82 6.42 8.22
N PHE A 73 1.63 5.81 7.35
CA PHE A 73 3.05 6.13 7.16
C PHE A 73 3.33 6.51 5.70
N SER A 74 2.31 6.97 4.99
CA SER A 74 2.43 7.45 3.63
C SER A 74 1.59 8.69 3.42
N ARG A 75 1.97 9.48 2.41
CA ARG A 75 1.18 10.63 1.97
C ARG A 75 1.26 10.78 0.46
N PRO A 76 0.16 11.14 -0.22
CA PRO A 76 0.20 11.46 -1.62
C PRO A 76 0.97 12.77 -1.84
N ILE A 77 1.81 12.78 -2.87
CA ILE A 77 2.41 13.96 -3.48
C ILE A 77 1.76 14.12 -4.84
N VAL A 78 1.21 15.31 -5.09
CA VAL A 78 0.52 15.66 -6.33
C VAL A 78 1.27 16.84 -6.95
N GLU A 79 1.80 16.65 -8.15
CA GLU A 79 2.56 17.65 -8.89
C GLU A 79 1.85 17.95 -10.22
N ASP A 80 1.41 19.19 -10.41
CA ASP A 80 0.85 19.64 -11.69
C ASP A 80 1.99 19.84 -12.70
N LEU A 81 1.98 19.04 -13.77
CA LEU A 81 2.87 19.11 -14.91
C LEU A 81 2.13 19.83 -16.05
N SER A 82 2.39 21.12 -16.22
CA SER A 82 1.82 21.88 -17.34
C SER A 82 2.71 21.79 -18.58
N PHE A 83 2.22 21.20 -19.67
CA PHE A 83 2.86 21.30 -20.99
C PHE A 83 2.20 22.41 -21.82
N SER A 84 2.96 23.47 -22.06
CA SER A 84 2.50 24.64 -22.82
C SER A 84 2.71 24.48 -24.33
N GLU A 85 2.02 23.53 -24.95
CA GLU A 85 1.77 23.58 -26.41
C GLU A 85 0.32 23.19 -26.77
N ASN A 86 -0.32 22.27 -26.02
CA ASN A 86 -1.67 21.75 -26.35
C ASN A 86 -2.76 21.99 -25.28
N ARG A 87 -2.50 22.82 -24.25
CA ARG A 87 -3.43 23.09 -23.12
C ARG A 87 -3.86 21.84 -22.31
N MET A 88 -3.22 20.69 -22.48
CA MET A 88 -3.46 19.52 -21.63
C MET A 88 -2.71 19.72 -20.31
N ILE A 89 -3.42 19.47 -19.20
CA ILE A 89 -2.84 19.46 -17.87
C ILE A 89 -2.54 18.01 -17.54
N GLU A 90 -1.28 17.73 -17.22
CA GLU A 90 -0.88 16.46 -16.65
C GLU A 90 -0.66 16.64 -15.15
N THR A 91 -1.00 15.64 -14.37
CA THR A 91 -0.73 15.63 -12.93
C THR A 91 -0.01 14.34 -12.60
N LYS A 92 1.15 14.47 -11.96
CA LYS A 92 1.92 13.35 -11.44
C LYS A 92 1.49 13.09 -10.00
N VAL A 93 1.16 11.85 -9.70
CA VAL A 93 0.82 11.38 -8.36
C VAL A 93 1.86 10.36 -7.93
N GLN A 94 2.40 10.52 -6.73
CA GLN A 94 3.30 9.55 -6.11
C GLN A 94 3.02 9.47 -4.61
N PHE A 95 3.09 8.29 -4.01
CA PHE A 95 3.06 8.18 -2.56
C PHE A 95 4.47 8.25 -2.00
N LYS A 96 4.68 9.15 -1.03
CA LYS A 96 5.89 9.18 -0.22
C LYS A 96 5.66 8.36 1.04
N PHE A 97 6.55 7.40 1.28
CA PHE A 97 6.57 6.57 2.48
C PHE A 97 7.59 7.13 3.50
N GLU A 98 7.25 7.10 4.78
CA GLU A 98 8.13 7.59 5.87
C GLU A 98 9.32 6.64 6.16
N GLY A 99 9.28 5.43 5.60
CA GLY A 99 10.39 4.48 5.50
C GLY A 99 10.10 3.49 4.38
N ILE A 100 11.02 3.35 3.41
CA ILE A 100 10.81 2.42 2.29
C ILE A 100 10.79 0.96 2.75
N GLY A 101 11.59 0.63 3.77
CA GLY A 101 11.58 -0.70 4.39
C GLY A 101 10.19 -1.09 4.91
N TYR A 102 9.42 -0.14 5.44
CA TYR A 102 8.05 -0.39 5.90
C TYR A 102 7.13 -0.81 4.75
N TYR A 103 7.19 -0.11 3.62
CA TYR A 103 6.45 -0.49 2.41
C TYR A 103 6.88 -1.87 1.90
N ASP A 104 8.19 -2.09 1.78
CA ASP A 104 8.73 -3.34 1.25
C ASP A 104 8.35 -4.55 2.13
N GLY A 105 8.49 -4.41 3.45
CA GLY A 105 8.11 -5.45 4.41
C GLY A 105 6.63 -5.73 4.43
N TYR A 106 5.80 -4.69 4.30
CA TYR A 106 4.35 -4.83 4.21
C TYR A 106 3.94 -5.58 2.94
N VAL A 107 4.38 -5.11 1.76
CA VAL A 107 4.01 -5.69 0.46
C VAL A 107 4.51 -7.13 0.34
N HIS A 108 5.74 -7.39 0.78
CA HIS A 108 6.29 -8.74 0.78
C HIS A 108 5.42 -9.70 1.60
N HIS A 109 5.09 -9.31 2.83
CA HIS A 109 4.40 -10.20 3.76
C HIS A 109 2.92 -10.38 3.42
N ILE A 110 2.23 -9.32 2.99
CA ILE A 110 0.80 -9.44 2.61
C ILE A 110 0.62 -10.36 1.41
N ASN A 111 1.51 -10.27 0.41
CA ASN A 111 1.46 -11.13 -0.77
C ASN A 111 1.73 -12.59 -0.40
N LYS A 112 2.71 -12.84 0.48
CA LYS A 112 3.01 -14.17 1.00
C LYS A 112 1.81 -14.78 1.72
N LEU A 113 1.19 -14.04 2.64
CA LEU A 113 0.00 -14.49 3.37
C LEU A 113 -1.18 -14.78 2.42
N ALA A 114 -1.38 -13.94 1.41
CA ALA A 114 -2.41 -14.14 0.40
C ALA A 114 -2.18 -15.43 -0.39
N GLU A 115 -0.96 -15.65 -0.90
CA GLU A 115 -0.59 -16.86 -1.64
C GLU A 115 -0.81 -18.12 -0.82
N GLU A 116 -0.34 -18.15 0.43
CA GLU A 116 -0.49 -19.28 1.35
C GLU A 116 -1.97 -19.63 1.66
N ASN A 117 -2.89 -18.69 1.44
CA ASN A 117 -4.32 -18.87 1.69
C ASN A 117 -5.16 -18.94 0.41
N GLY A 118 -4.54 -19.06 -0.78
CA GLY A 118 -5.26 -19.14 -2.06
C GLY A 118 -5.98 -17.85 -2.44
N MET A 119 -5.45 -16.72 -1.99
CA MET A 119 -5.99 -15.38 -2.20
C MET A 119 -5.04 -14.57 -3.10
N SER A 120 -5.61 -13.55 -3.74
CA SER A 120 -4.85 -12.47 -4.37
C SER A 120 -5.09 -11.21 -3.57
N MET A 121 -4.02 -10.57 -3.09
CA MET A 121 -4.06 -9.26 -2.46
C MET A 121 -3.04 -8.38 -3.15
N LYS A 122 -3.47 -7.22 -3.65
CA LYS A 122 -2.59 -6.27 -4.33
C LYS A 122 -2.64 -4.94 -3.60
N VAL A 123 -1.47 -4.41 -3.23
CA VAL A 123 -1.35 -3.04 -2.72
C VAL A 123 -1.40 -2.09 -3.92
N VAL A 124 -2.38 -1.19 -3.93
CA VAL A 124 -2.62 -0.26 -5.04
C VAL A 124 -2.81 1.17 -4.55
N GLY A 125 -2.39 2.12 -5.37
CA GLY A 125 -2.83 3.50 -5.26
C GLY A 125 -4.22 3.62 -5.86
N THR A 126 -5.10 4.38 -5.22
CA THR A 126 -6.48 4.55 -5.66
C THR A 126 -6.85 6.01 -5.76
N VAL A 127 -7.59 6.34 -6.82
CA VAL A 127 -8.35 7.58 -6.96
C VAL A 127 -9.78 7.25 -6.55
N LEU A 128 -10.29 7.93 -5.53
CA LEU A 128 -11.64 7.68 -5.01
C LEU A 128 -12.65 8.63 -5.63
N ARG A 129 -13.88 8.15 -5.81
CA ARG A 129 -15.02 8.98 -6.18
C ARG A 129 -15.40 9.90 -5.02
N GLU A 130 -15.68 11.17 -5.32
CA GLU A 130 -16.07 12.14 -4.29
C GLU A 130 -17.42 11.81 -3.62
N THR A 131 -18.31 11.11 -4.33
CA THR A 131 -19.70 10.88 -3.90
C THR A 131 -19.84 9.80 -2.82
N ASP A 132 -19.14 8.68 -3.00
CA ASP A 132 -19.30 7.47 -2.19
C ASP A 132 -17.97 6.89 -1.70
N LEU A 133 -16.85 7.55 -2.02
CA LEU A 133 -15.49 7.08 -1.76
C LEU A 133 -15.20 5.67 -2.34
N GLY A 134 -15.99 5.24 -3.34
CA GLY A 134 -15.68 4.04 -4.11
C GLY A 134 -14.45 4.25 -4.99
N VAL A 135 -13.73 3.18 -5.29
CA VAL A 135 -12.56 3.24 -6.19
C VAL A 135 -13.02 3.58 -7.61
N ASP A 136 -12.48 4.67 -8.15
CA ASP A 136 -12.69 5.13 -9.52
C ASP A 136 -11.60 4.58 -10.46
N GLN A 137 -10.35 4.67 -10.01
CA GLN A 137 -9.18 4.20 -10.73
C GLN A 137 -8.13 3.66 -9.77
N GLU A 138 -7.47 2.58 -10.18
CA GLU A 138 -6.28 2.03 -9.51
C GLU A 138 -5.00 2.33 -10.31
N PHE A 139 -3.87 2.36 -9.61
CA PHE A 139 -2.54 2.46 -10.20
C PHE A 139 -1.50 1.75 -9.33
N ASP A 140 -0.39 1.35 -9.94
CA ASP A 140 0.67 0.63 -9.26
C ASP A 140 1.50 1.54 -8.34
N LEU A 141 2.04 0.94 -7.28
CA LEU A 141 2.93 1.55 -6.31
C LEU A 141 4.28 0.80 -6.30
N PRO A 142 5.38 1.42 -5.87
CA PRO A 142 5.51 2.79 -5.34
C PRO A 142 5.80 3.84 -6.41
N ASP A 143 5.78 3.44 -7.69
CA ASP A 143 6.16 4.28 -8.80
C ASP A 143 5.17 5.44 -9.03
N PRO A 144 5.62 6.60 -9.55
CA PRO A 144 4.74 7.70 -9.88
C PRO A 144 3.79 7.36 -11.04
N GLN A 145 2.53 7.78 -10.94
CA GLN A 145 1.53 7.69 -12.00
C GLN A 145 1.26 9.07 -12.61
N ILE A 146 1.15 9.14 -13.94
CA ILE A 146 0.76 10.36 -14.67
C ILE A 146 -0.72 10.27 -15.05
N PHE A 147 -1.47 11.34 -14.78
CA PHE A 147 -2.86 11.50 -15.15
C PHE A 147 -3.02 12.69 -16.09
N HIS A 148 -3.80 12.55 -17.17
CA HIS A 148 -4.07 13.64 -18.12
C HIS A 148 -5.26 14.51 -17.68
N SER A 149 -5.30 14.86 -16.40
CA SER A 149 -6.31 15.71 -15.79
C SER A 149 -5.80 16.22 -14.45
N LYS A 150 -6.32 17.37 -14.00
CA LYS A 150 -6.07 17.83 -12.63
C LYS A 150 -6.58 16.83 -11.60
N MET A 151 -5.75 16.53 -10.61
CA MET A 151 -6.12 15.62 -9.52
C MET A 151 -6.75 16.37 -8.35
N TYR A 152 -8.08 16.41 -8.32
CA TYR A 152 -8.87 16.95 -7.19
C TYR A 152 -9.50 15.87 -6.31
N LYS A 153 -9.50 14.63 -6.80
CA LYS A 153 -10.14 13.49 -6.14
C LYS A 153 -9.30 12.99 -4.95
N PRO A 154 -9.93 12.43 -3.91
CA PRO A 154 -9.20 11.83 -2.80
C PRO A 154 -8.31 10.67 -3.28
N LEU A 155 -7.09 10.60 -2.75
CA LEU A 155 -6.12 9.57 -3.03
C LEU A 155 -5.86 8.73 -1.78
N LYS A 156 -5.87 7.41 -1.91
CA LYS A 156 -5.52 6.48 -0.82
C LYS A 156 -4.73 5.29 -1.33
N ILE A 157 -4.00 4.64 -0.44
CA ILE A 157 -3.50 3.28 -0.66
C ILE A 157 -4.57 2.30 -0.21
N MET A 158 -4.88 1.29 -1.01
CA MET A 158 -5.84 0.25 -0.65
C MET A 158 -5.27 -1.13 -0.97
N LEU A 159 -5.82 -2.14 -0.29
CA LEU A 159 -5.66 -3.54 -0.66
C LEU A 159 -6.79 -3.94 -1.59
N HIS A 160 -6.47 -4.31 -2.83
CA HIS A 160 -7.41 -4.99 -3.70
C HIS A 160 -7.37 -6.49 -3.38
N CYS A 161 -8.42 -6.96 -2.72
CA CYS A 161 -8.56 -8.33 -2.25
C CYS A 161 -9.41 -9.14 -3.21
N ARG A 162 -9.00 -10.38 -3.50
CA ARG A 162 -9.76 -11.32 -4.34
C ARG A 162 -9.52 -12.77 -3.91
N ILE A 163 -10.59 -13.55 -3.82
CA ILE A 163 -10.56 -14.99 -3.60
C ILE A 163 -11.57 -15.70 -4.50
N GLU A 164 -11.19 -16.87 -5.02
CA GLU A 164 -12.05 -17.79 -5.78
C GLU A 164 -12.21 -19.10 -5.02
N PHE A 165 -13.44 -19.61 -4.87
CA PHE A 165 -13.73 -20.87 -4.17
C PHE A 165 -15.01 -21.57 -4.65
#